data_AF-A0A7C4RR88-F1
#
_entry.id   AF-A0A7C4RR88-F1
#
_cell.length_a   1.000
_cell.length_b   1.000
_cell.length_c   1.000
_cell.angle_alpha   90.00
_cell.angle_beta   90.00
_cell.angle_gamma   90.00
#
_symmetry.space_group_name_H-M   'P 1'
#
loop_
_entity.id
_entity.type
_entity.pdbx_description
1 polymer ?
#
loop_
_entity_poly.entity_id
_entity_poly.type
_entity_poly.pdbx_seq_one_letter_code
_entity_poly.pdbx_strand_id
1 'polypeptide(L)'
;MDIATVIGLVSGTVLVLVAIILGGSLTLFIDIPSILIVGGGTIATTFIRFSMQDVFNSVKVAMKAFIYKLDPPEQIVKQMVGYAQIAKKEGLIALENEKPADDFTAKALRYLADGYDEGLIEDMLDKDIRLTV
;
A
#
# COMPACT_ATOMS: atom_id res chain seq x y z
N MET A 1 2.43 6.65 -7.29
CA MET A 1 3.58 7.46 -6.84
C MET A 1 3.21 8.93 -6.69
N ASP A 2 3.45 9.47 -5.50
CA ASP A 2 3.46 10.91 -5.27
C ASP A 2 4.68 11.52 -5.97
N ILE A 3 4.49 12.66 -6.65
CA ILE A 3 5.56 13.42 -7.29
C ILE A 3 6.64 13.78 -6.25
N ALA A 4 6.24 14.04 -5.00
CA ALA A 4 7.16 14.29 -3.91
C ALA A 4 8.10 13.10 -3.63
N THR A 5 7.58 11.86 -3.64
CA THR A 5 8.40 10.65 -3.46
C THR A 5 9.40 10.47 -4.60
N VAL A 6 8.98 10.72 -5.84
CA VAL A 6 9.87 10.63 -7.01
C VAL A 6 10.99 11.67 -6.91
N ILE A 7 10.63 12.93 -6.64
CA ILE A 7 11.59 14.02 -6.51
C ILE A 7 12.55 13.77 -5.35
N GLY A 8 12.05 13.33 -4.19
CA GLY A 8 12.86 13.01 -3.03
C GLY A 8 13.86 11.89 -3.30
N LEU A 9 13.42 10.80 -3.93
CA LEU A 9 14.28 9.68 -4.28
C LEU A 9 15.38 10.09 -5.28
N VAL A 10 15.01 10.81 -6.34
CA VAL A 10 15.96 11.25 -7.37
C VAL A 10 16.93 12.29 -6.81
N SER A 11 16.43 13.33 -6.16
CA SER A 11 17.28 14.39 -5.60
C SER A 11 18.22 13.86 -4.50
N GLY A 12 17.74 13.02 -3.60
CA GLY A 12 18.57 12.39 -2.57
C GLY A 12 19.69 11.54 -3.18
N THR A 13 19.36 10.71 -4.18
CA THR A 13 20.35 9.88 -4.88
C THR A 13 21.41 10.74 -5.58
N VAL A 14 20.98 11.79 -6.29
CA VAL A 14 21.90 12.70 -7.00
C VAL A 14 22.81 13.45 -6.02
N LEU A 15 22.27 13.94 -4.90
CA LEU A 15 23.08 14.64 -3.89
C LEU A 15 24.16 13.73 -3.29
N VAL A 16 23.82 12.47 -2.99
CA VAL A 16 24.80 11.49 -2.49
C VAL A 16 25.88 11.21 -3.54
N LEU A 17 25.49 11.00 -4.81
CA LEU A 17 26.45 10.75 -5.89
C LEU A 17 27.38 11.95 -6.13
N VAL A 18 26.84 13.17 -6.14
CA VAL A 18 27.64 14.40 -6.28
C VAL A 18 28.60 14.56 -5.10
N ALA A 19 28.15 14.29 -3.87
CA ALA A 19 29.01 14.35 -2.69
C ALA A 19 30.17 13.34 -2.77
N ILE A 20 29.93 12.13 -3.28
CA ILE A 20 30.97 11.12 -3.48
C ILE A 20 32.00 11.58 -4.51
N ILE A 21 31.56 12.13 -5.64
CA ILE A 21 32.44 12.60 -6.72
C ILE A 21 33.28 13.80 -6.25
N LEU A 22 32.70 14.72 -5.48
CA LEU A 22 33.43 15.86 -4.92
C LEU A 22 34.43 15.43 -3.82
N GLY A 23 34.10 14.38 -3.06
CA GLY A 23 34.91 13.87 -1.96
C GLY A 23 36.05 12.92 -2.37
N GLY A 24 36.05 12.42 -3.61
CA GLY A 24 37.09 11.50 -4.09
C GLY A 24 36.64 10.61 -5.24
N SER A 25 37.18 9.40 -5.32
CA SER A 25 36.84 8.45 -6.39
C SER A 25 35.61 7.62 -6.04
N LEU A 26 34.67 7.53 -6.99
CA LEU A 26 33.48 6.67 -6.90
C LEU A 26 33.84 5.18 -6.68
N THR A 27 34.99 4.74 -7.20
CA THR A 27 35.47 3.35 -7.09
C THR A 27 35.80 2.94 -5.66
N LEU A 28 36.07 3.90 -4.76
CA LEU A 28 36.32 3.61 -3.34
C LEU A 28 35.05 3.16 -2.61
N PHE A 29 33.87 3.48 -3.16
CA PHE A 29 32.59 3.15 -2.55
C PHE A 29 32.00 1.82 -3.07
N ILE A 30 32.62 1.21 -4.10
CA ILE A 30 32.18 -0.07 -4.67
C ILE A 30 33.15 -1.16 -4.20
N ASP A 31 32.84 -1.75 -3.04
CA ASP A 31 33.61 -2.84 -2.44
C ASP A 31 32.84 -4.17 -2.53
N ILE A 32 33.35 -5.09 -3.36
CA ILE A 32 32.71 -6.39 -3.62
C ILE A 32 32.54 -7.22 -2.32
N PRO A 33 33.55 -7.35 -1.44
CA PRO A 33 33.39 -8.00 -0.14
C PRO A 33 32.27 -7.41 0.72
N SER A 34 32.20 -6.09 0.84
CA SER A 34 31.14 -5.41 1.61
C SER A 34 29.75 -5.66 1.04
N ILE A 35 29.60 -5.67 -0.29
CA ILE A 35 28.34 -5.99 -0.96
C ILE A 35 27.92 -7.44 -0.68
N LEU A 36 28.85 -8.39 -0.68
CA LEU A 36 28.55 -9.79 -0.36
C LEU A 36 28.14 -9.97 1.11
N ILE A 37 28.81 -9.31 2.04
CA ILE A 37 28.50 -9.41 3.48
C ILE A 37 27.16 -8.75 3.78
N VAL A 38 26.95 -7.50 3.33
CA VAL A 38 25.74 -6.74 3.64
C VAL A 38 24.57 -7.24 2.81
N GLY A 39 24.71 -7.28 1.49
CA GLY A 39 23.66 -7.73 0.58
C GLY A 39 23.33 -9.21 0.76
N GLY A 40 24.35 -10.07 0.64
CA GLY A 40 24.18 -11.51 0.81
C GLY A 40 23.73 -11.88 2.22
N GLY A 41 24.32 -11.26 3.25
CA GLY A 41 23.93 -11.49 4.65
C GLY A 41 22.50 -11.06 4.96
N THR A 42 22.06 -9.90 4.43
CA THR A 42 20.67 -9.43 4.60
C THR A 42 19.69 -10.38 3.93
N ILE A 43 19.97 -10.81 2.70
CA ILE A 43 19.12 -11.76 1.96
C ILE A 43 19.05 -13.09 2.72
N ALA A 44 20.20 -13.65 3.14
CA ALA A 44 20.24 -14.91 3.88
C ALA A 44 19.48 -14.83 5.22
N THR A 45 19.67 -13.75 5.98
CA THR A 45 18.96 -13.52 7.25
C THR A 45 17.46 -13.36 7.04
N THR A 46 17.06 -12.73 5.93
CA THR A 46 15.65 -12.59 5.56
C THR A 46 15.00 -13.95 5.32
N PHE A 47 15.69 -14.86 4.62
CA PHE A 47 15.21 -16.24 4.41
C PHE A 47 15.24 -17.12 5.66
N ILE A 48 16.09 -16.81 6.65
CA ILE A 48 16.06 -17.49 7.96
C ILE A 48 14.81 -17.06 8.75
N ARG A 49 14.45 -15.77 8.68
CA ARG A 49 13.38 -15.19 9.49
C ARG A 49 11.99 -15.36 8.91
N PHE A 50 11.86 -15.34 7.58
CA PHE A 50 10.57 -15.31 6.90
C PHE A 50 10.41 -16.50 5.94
N SER A 51 9.17 -16.94 5.74
CA SER A 51 8.90 -17.98 4.76
C SER A 51 9.22 -17.47 3.35
N MET A 52 9.60 -18.38 2.45
CA MET A 52 9.85 -18.04 1.04
C MET A 52 8.68 -17.27 0.41
N GLN A 53 7.45 -17.66 0.73
CA GLN A 53 6.25 -17.02 0.21
C GLN A 53 6.11 -15.57 0.68
N ASP A 54 6.42 -15.30 1.95
CA ASP A 54 6.37 -13.94 2.51
C ASP A 54 7.43 -13.03 1.88
N VAL A 55 8.64 -13.55 1.62
CA VAL A 55 9.70 -12.79 0.97
C VAL A 55 9.28 -12.36 -0.43
N PHE A 56 8.76 -13.26 -1.26
CA PHE A 56 8.29 -12.90 -2.60
C PHE A 56 7.08 -11.97 -2.59
N ASN A 57 6.16 -12.15 -1.64
CA ASN A 57 5.01 -11.26 -1.48
C ASN A 57 5.45 -9.86 -1.05
N SER A 58 6.44 -9.73 -0.16
CA SER A 58 6.96 -8.44 0.30
C SER A 58 7.52 -7.60 -0.84
N VAL A 59 8.19 -8.23 -1.82
CA VAL A 59 8.69 -7.54 -3.02
C VAL A 59 7.54 -7.02 -3.87
N LYS A 60 6.46 -7.79 -4.03
CA LYS A 60 5.25 -7.33 -4.75
C LYS A 60 4.58 -6.15 -4.05
N VAL A 61 4.47 -6.20 -2.72
CA VAL A 61 3.89 -5.11 -1.91
C VAL A 61 4.76 -3.86 -1.99
N ALA A 62 6.09 -4.00 -1.88
CA ALA A 62 7.03 -2.89 -2.04
C ALA A 62 6.89 -2.21 -3.41
N MET A 63 6.74 -2.99 -4.49
CA MET A 63 6.48 -2.43 -5.83
C MET A 63 5.15 -1.68 -5.91
N LYS A 64 4.09 -2.19 -5.25
CA LYS A 64 2.81 -1.46 -5.16
C LYS A 64 2.97 -0.11 -4.47
N ALA A 65 3.80 0.00 -3.44
CA ALA A 65 4.03 1.28 -2.75
C ALA A 65 4.60 2.37 -3.69
N PHE A 66 5.40 2.00 -4.68
CA PHE A 66 5.89 2.94 -5.69
C PHE A 66 4.82 3.26 -6.75
N ILE A 67 4.01 2.29 -7.16
CA ILE A 67 3.08 2.48 -8.29
C ILE A 67 1.74 3.10 -7.83
N TYR A 68 1.22 2.68 -6.69
CA TYR A 68 -0.13 3.03 -6.23
C TYR A 68 -0.29 4.54 -6.02
N LYS A 69 -1.46 5.05 -6.42
CA LYS A 69 -1.90 6.41 -6.13
C LYS A 69 -3.07 6.28 -5.19
N LEU A 70 -3.01 6.95 -4.03
CA LEU A 70 -4.20 7.10 -3.22
C LEU A 70 -5.21 7.94 -3.99
N ASP A 71 -6.47 7.51 -3.95
CA ASP A 71 -7.57 8.33 -4.41
C ASP A 71 -7.71 9.57 -3.51
N PRO A 72 -8.04 10.75 -4.07
CA PRO A 72 -8.21 11.95 -3.27
C PRO A 72 -9.34 11.77 -2.25
N PRO A 73 -9.16 12.20 -0.99
CA PRO A 73 -10.16 12.03 0.05
C PRO A 73 -11.51 12.69 -0.31
N GLU A 74 -11.48 13.78 -1.07
CA GLU A 74 -12.70 14.47 -1.53
C GLU A 74 -13.55 13.58 -2.45
N GLN A 75 -12.91 12.74 -3.28
CA GLN A 75 -13.62 11.83 -4.17
C GLN A 75 -14.26 10.70 -3.37
N ILE A 76 -13.55 10.15 -2.40
CA ILE A 76 -14.06 9.11 -1.50
C ILE A 76 -15.27 9.63 -0.72
N VAL A 77 -15.17 10.83 -0.12
CA VAL A 77 -16.30 11.44 0.61
C VAL A 77 -17.52 11.61 -0.30
N LYS A 78 -17.32 12.07 -1.54
CA LYS A 78 -18.41 12.23 -2.50
C LYS A 78 -19.08 10.90 -2.85
N GLN A 79 -18.31 9.83 -3.00
CA GLN A 79 -18.83 8.48 -3.23
C GLN A 79 -19.65 7.99 -2.03
N MET A 80 -19.11 8.12 -0.81
CA MET A 80 -19.80 7.70 0.42
C MET A 80 -21.12 8.46 0.64
N VAL A 81 -21.15 9.76 0.37
CA VAL A 81 -22.40 10.55 0.40
C VAL A 81 -23.38 10.07 -0.67
N GLY A 82 -22.90 9.69 -1.85
CA GLY A 82 -23.72 9.08 -2.91
C GLY A 82 -24.40 7.79 -2.43
N TYR A 83 -23.65 6.87 -1.83
CA TYR A 83 -24.19 5.63 -1.28
C TYR A 83 -25.20 5.89 -0.15
N ALA A 84 -24.92 6.85 0.74
CA ALA A 84 -25.86 7.23 1.80
C ALA A 84 -27.18 7.80 1.24
N GLN A 85 -27.14 8.53 0.13
CA GLN A 85 -28.36 9.05 -0.52
C GLN A 85 -29.19 7.93 -1.15
N ILE A 86 -28.55 6.93 -1.78
CA ILE A 86 -29.22 5.76 -2.35
C ILE A 86 -29.88 4.96 -1.23
N ALA A 87 -29.13 4.64 -0.16
CA ALA A 87 -29.65 3.94 1.01
C ALA A 87 -30.88 4.63 1.60
N LYS A 88 -30.87 5.96 1.66
CA LYS A 88 -32.01 6.75 2.19
C LYS A 88 -33.24 6.75 1.28
N LYS A 89 -33.06 6.72 -0.04
CA LYS A 89 -34.16 6.79 -1.02
C LYS A 89 -34.76 5.43 -1.33
N GLU A 90 -33.90 4.43 -1.51
CA GLU A 90 -34.25 3.12 -2.07
C GLU A 90 -34.08 1.98 -1.05
N GLY A 91 -33.49 2.27 0.12
CA GLY A 91 -33.20 1.30 1.17
C GLY A 91 -31.82 0.66 1.03
N LEU A 92 -31.41 -0.09 2.06
CA LEU A 92 -30.07 -0.71 2.12
C LEU A 92 -29.87 -1.80 1.05
N ILE A 93 -30.93 -2.49 0.64
CA ILE A 93 -30.88 -3.55 -0.38
C ILE A 93 -30.43 -2.98 -1.73
N ALA A 94 -30.76 -1.72 -2.03
CA ALA A 94 -30.36 -1.07 -3.27
C ALA A 94 -28.83 -0.94 -3.40
N LEU A 95 -28.10 -0.94 -2.27
CA LEU A 95 -26.63 -0.86 -2.25
C LEU A 95 -25.95 -2.09 -2.87
N GLU A 96 -26.63 -3.23 -2.98
CA GLU A 96 -26.07 -4.44 -3.63
C GLU A 96 -25.84 -4.23 -5.13
N ASN A 97 -26.60 -3.33 -5.76
CA ASN A 97 -26.46 -3.02 -7.18
C ASN A 97 -25.28 -2.09 -7.48
N GLU A 98 -24.73 -1.44 -6.45
CA GLU A 98 -23.59 -0.54 -6.59
C GLU A 98 -22.29 -1.34 -6.74
N LYS A 99 -21.47 -0.93 -7.70
CA LYS A 99 -20.18 -1.57 -8.01
C LYS A 99 -19.04 -0.59 -7.77
N PRO A 100 -18.60 -0.40 -6.52
CA PRO A 100 -17.44 0.43 -6.23
C PRO A 100 -16.19 -0.17 -6.87
N ALA A 101 -15.18 0.67 -7.08
CA ALA A 101 -13.93 0.27 -7.71
C ALA A 101 -13.03 -0.56 -6.77
N ASP A 102 -13.21 -0.41 -5.46
CA ASP A 102 -12.44 -1.13 -4.44
C ASP A 102 -13.27 -2.25 -3.78
N ASP A 103 -12.61 -3.40 -3.61
CA ASP A 103 -13.23 -4.60 -3.03
C ASP A 103 -13.65 -4.39 -1.56
N PHE A 104 -13.00 -3.46 -0.85
CA PHE A 104 -13.30 -3.15 0.55
C PHE A 104 -14.68 -2.50 0.70
N THR A 105 -14.96 -1.46 -0.09
CA THR A 105 -16.26 -0.78 -0.13
C THR A 105 -17.33 -1.72 -0.67
N ALA A 106 -17.03 -2.53 -1.69
CA ALA A 106 -18.00 -3.52 -2.21
C ALA A 106 -18.45 -4.49 -1.10
N LYS A 107 -17.50 -4.96 -0.29
CA LYS A 107 -17.76 -5.84 0.85
C LYS A 107 -18.61 -5.15 1.92
N ALA A 108 -18.30 -3.90 2.26
CA ALA A 108 -19.06 -3.11 3.23
C ALA A 108 -20.52 -2.87 2.78
N LEU A 109 -20.73 -2.48 1.51
CA LEU A 109 -22.06 -2.28 0.94
C LEU A 109 -22.88 -3.58 0.96
N ARG A 110 -22.26 -4.72 0.66
CA ARG A 110 -22.93 -6.02 0.74
C ARG A 110 -23.37 -6.36 2.16
N TYR A 111 -22.51 -6.13 3.17
CA TYR A 111 -22.89 -6.38 4.56
C TYR A 111 -24.05 -5.50 5.04
N LEU A 112 -24.12 -4.26 4.56
CA LEU A 112 -25.26 -3.38 4.81
C LEU A 112 -26.55 -3.89 4.13
N ALA A 113 -26.44 -4.37 2.89
CA ALA A 113 -27.58 -4.96 2.16
C ALA A 113 -28.08 -6.26 2.80
N ASP A 114 -27.15 -7.09 3.31
CA ASP A 114 -27.44 -8.34 4.04
C ASP A 114 -28.05 -8.09 5.43
N GLY A 115 -28.02 -6.85 5.94
CA GLY A 115 -28.66 -6.46 7.19
C GLY A 115 -27.93 -6.91 8.45
N TYR A 116 -26.60 -7.06 8.39
CA TYR A 116 -25.80 -7.31 9.59
C TYR A 116 -25.87 -6.14 10.58
N ASP A 117 -25.65 -6.44 11.87
CA ASP A 117 -25.59 -5.42 12.92
C ASP A 117 -24.40 -4.47 12.71
N GLU A 118 -24.58 -3.19 13.01
CA GLU A 118 -23.58 -2.15 12.82
C GLU A 118 -22.25 -2.48 13.52
N GLY A 119 -22.31 -2.97 14.77
CA GLY A 119 -21.11 -3.31 15.53
C GLY A 119 -20.36 -4.51 14.93
N LEU A 120 -21.08 -5.47 14.36
CA LEU A 120 -20.46 -6.61 13.68
C LEU A 120 -19.80 -6.18 12.37
N ILE A 121 -20.41 -5.27 11.62
CA ILE A 121 -19.83 -4.72 10.39
C ILE A 121 -18.53 -3.97 10.72
N GLU A 122 -18.57 -3.09 11.73
CA GLU A 122 -17.40 -2.35 12.19
C GLU A 122 -16.26 -3.29 12.58
N ASP A 123 -16.54 -4.29 13.43
CA ASP A 123 -15.55 -5.29 13.85
C ASP A 123 -14.95 -6.07 12.67
N MET A 124 -15.77 -6.46 11.69
CA MET A 124 -15.31 -7.20 10.51
C MET A 124 -14.43 -6.33 9.60
N LEU A 125 -14.83 -5.10 9.35
CA LEU A 125 -14.07 -4.17 8.49
C LEU A 125 -12.77 -3.74 9.16
N ASP A 126 -12.78 -3.46 10.48
CA ASP A 126 -11.57 -3.16 11.24
C ASP A 126 -10.58 -4.32 11.25
N LYS A 127 -11.10 -5.54 11.36
CA LYS A 127 -10.29 -6.76 11.27
C LYS A 127 -9.65 -6.89 9.88
N ASP A 128 -10.40 -6.63 8.81
CA ASP A 128 -9.87 -6.64 7.45
C ASP A 128 -8.77 -5.58 7.25
N ILE A 129 -8.96 -4.36 7.76
CA ILE A 129 -7.94 -3.30 7.71
C ILE A 129 -6.65 -3.76 8.38
N ARG A 130 -6.75 -4.43 9.55
CA ARG A 130 -5.58 -4.93 10.29
C ARG A 130 -4.90 -6.12 9.62
N LEU A 131 -5.64 -6.95 8.90
CA LEU A 131 -5.12 -8.16 8.26
C LEU A 131 -4.65 -7.94 6.82
N THR A 132 -4.97 -6.80 6.22
CA THR A 132 -4.48 -6.42 4.90
C THR A 132 -3.02 -6.02 4.98
N VAL A 133 -2.13 -6.84 4.39
CA VAL A 133 -0.67 -6.64 4.27
C VAL A 133 -0.30 -6.11 2.88
#